data_AF-A0A820QPW5-F1
#
_entry.id   AF-A0A820QPW5-F1
#
_cell.length_a   1.000
_cell.length_b   1.000
_cell.length_c   1.000
_cell.angle_alpha   90.00
_cell.angle_beta   90.00
_cell.angle_gamma   90.00
#
_symmetry.space_group_name_H-M   'P 1'
#
loop_
_entity.id
_entity.type
_entity.pdbx_description
1 polymer ?
#
loop_
_entity_poly.entity_id
_entity_poly.type
_entity_poly.pdbx_seq_one_letter_code
_entity_poly.pdbx_strand_id
1 'polypeptide(L)' 'VQYPSQFLPLEIPIQVITGSADITVPISQTITLAEQAKIAGDNCTEVIVEGEDHFVHLNVSSKSWNRTLTFVLSFIH' A
#
# COMPACT_ATOMS: atom_id res chain seq x y z
N VAL A 1 -15.20 -14.40 1.45
CA VAL A 1 -14.03 -13.54 1.72
C VAL A 1 -14.19 -12.30 0.87
N GLN A 2 -14.19 -11.12 1.49
CA GLN A 2 -14.29 -9.85 0.79
C GLN A 2 -12.87 -9.38 0.47
N TYR A 3 -12.58 -9.09 -0.80
CA TYR A 3 -11.27 -8.58 -1.21
C TYR A 3 -11.34 -7.05 -1.34
N PRO A 4 -10.28 -6.32 -0.95
CA PRO A 4 -10.26 -4.86 -1.07
C PRO A 4 -10.59 -4.37 -2.49
N SER A 5 -10.19 -5.11 -3.52
CA SER A 5 -10.42 -4.74 -4.92
C SER A 5 -11.88 -4.71 -5.36
N GLN A 6 -12.80 -5.30 -4.59
CA GLN A 6 -14.23 -5.24 -4.89
C GLN A 6 -14.83 -3.85 -4.72
N PHE A 7 -14.09 -2.92 -4.11
CA PHE A 7 -14.51 -1.53 -3.90
C PHE A 7 -13.92 -0.56 -4.93
N LEU A 8 -13.08 -1.02 -5.86
CA LEU A 8 -12.50 -0.16 -6.88
C LEU A 8 -13.55 0.23 -7.94
N PRO A 9 -13.44 1.44 -8.54
CA PRO A 9 -12.45 2.48 -8.23
C PRO A 9 -12.78 3.26 -6.95
N LEU A 10 -11.78 3.84 -6.30
CA LEU A 10 -11.95 4.71 -5.12
C LEU A 10 -11.92 6.21 -5.43
N GLU A 11 -11.48 6.59 -6.63
CA GLU A 11 -11.43 7.98 -7.14
C GLU A 11 -10.60 8.95 -6.27
N ILE A 12 -9.68 8.40 -5.48
CA ILE A 12 -8.70 9.16 -4.68
C ILE A 12 -7.29 8.63 -4.95
N PRO A 13 -6.23 9.40 -4.64
CA PRO A 13 -4.86 8.88 -4.69
C PRO A 13 -4.67 7.72 -3.71
N ILE A 14 -4.09 6.61 -4.20
CA ILE A 14 -3.86 5.38 -3.42
C ILE A 14 -2.35 5.07 -3.39
N GLN A 15 -1.85 4.66 -2.23
CA GLN A 15 -0.55 4.01 -2.10
C GLN A 15 -0.70 2.70 -1.33
N VAL A 16 -0.37 1.57 -1.97
CA VAL A 16 -0.41 0.22 -1.36
C VAL A 16 1.01 -0.14 -0.96
N ILE A 17 1.26 -0.32 0.33
CA ILE A 17 2.61 -0.50 0.90
C ILE A 17 2.70 -1.87 1.55
N THR A 18 3.80 -2.58 1.30
CA THR A 18 4.13 -3.84 1.99
C THR A 18 5.64 -3.95 2.21
N GLY A 19 6.07 -4.72 3.20
CA GLY A 19 7.47 -5.04 3.42
C GLY A 19 7.92 -6.27 2.60
N SER A 20 9.19 -6.30 2.16
CA SER A 20 9.71 -7.43 1.37
C SER A 20 9.86 -8.74 2.17
N ALA A 21 9.85 -8.66 3.50
CA ALA A 21 9.93 -9.80 4.41
C ALA A 21 8.56 -10.15 5.02
N ASP A 22 7.46 -9.62 4.49
CA ASP A 22 6.11 -10.02 4.88
C ASP A 22 5.81 -11.46 4.42
N ILE A 23 5.80 -12.39 5.37
CA ILE A 23 5.44 -13.79 5.15
C ILE A 23 3.95 -14.09 5.46
N THR A 24 3.22 -13.11 6.00
CA THR A 24 1.81 -13.25 6.39
C THR A 24 0.90 -12.95 5.21
N VAL A 25 1.20 -11.86 4.48
CA VAL A 25 0.52 -11.50 3.24
C VAL A 25 1.57 -11.40 2.14
N PRO A 26 1.54 -12.28 1.12
CA PRO A 26 2.51 -12.24 0.03
C PRO A 26 2.50 -10.89 -0.70
N ILE A 27 3.69 -10.42 -1.08
CA ILE A 27 3.89 -9.18 -1.86
C ILE A 27 3.00 -9.12 -3.12
N SER A 28 2.71 -10.28 -3.72
CA SER A 28 1.85 -10.38 -4.89
C SER A 28 0.45 -9.78 -4.67
N GLN A 29 -0.07 -9.75 -3.44
CA GLN A 29 -1.34 -9.10 -3.13
C GLN A 29 -1.26 -7.58 -3.29
N THR A 30 -0.16 -6.96 -2.87
CA THR A 30 0.09 -5.52 -3.06
C THR A 30 0.20 -5.18 -4.54
N ILE A 31 0.97 -5.97 -5.29
CA ILE A 31 1.12 -5.79 -6.75
C ILE A 31 -0.24 -5.93 -7.44
N THR A 32 -0.98 -7.00 -7.14
CA THR A 32 -2.27 -7.30 -7.77
C THR A 32 -3.30 -6.21 -7.49
N LEU A 33 -3.39 -5.73 -6.24
CA LEU A 33 -4.33 -4.67 -5.89
C LEU A 33 -3.99 -3.36 -6.61
N ALA A 34 -2.71 -3.00 -6.68
CA ALA A 34 -2.29 -1.79 -7.38
C ALA A 34 -2.56 -1.87 -8.89
N GLU A 35 -2.33 -3.03 -9.52
CA GLU A 35 -2.68 -3.27 -10.92
C GLU A 35 -4.19 -3.15 -11.16
N GLN A 36 -5.01 -3.78 -10.30
CA GLN A 36 -6.46 -3.71 -10.39
C GLN A 36 -6.98 -2.27 -10.22
N ALA A 37 -6.41 -1.51 -9.27
CA ALA A 37 -6.77 -0.10 -9.06
C ALA A 37 -6.43 0.75 -10.29
N LYS A 38 -5.23 0.58 -10.86
CA LYS A 38 -4.82 1.27 -12.09
C LYS A 38 -5.74 0.92 -13.27
N ILE A 39 -6.14 -0.35 -13.43
CA ILE A 39 -7.08 -0.79 -14.47
C ILE A 39 -8.46 -0.17 -14.28
N ALA A 40 -8.92 -0.03 -13.02
CA ALA A 40 -10.18 0.61 -12.69
C ALA A 40 -10.16 2.14 -12.90
N GLY A 41 -8.99 2.74 -13.12
CA GLY A 41 -8.79 4.17 -13.37
C GLY A 41 -8.28 4.97 -12.16
N ASP A 42 -7.96 4.31 -11.04
CA ASP A 42 -7.42 4.99 -9.87
C ASP A 42 -5.95 5.41 -10.06
N ASN A 43 -5.58 6.53 -9.44
CA ASN A 43 -4.19 6.92 -9.28
C ASN A 43 -3.55 6.12 -8.13
N CYS A 44 -3.06 4.93 -8.43
CA CYS A 44 -2.51 4.00 -7.46
C CYS A 44 -1.01 3.74 -7.65
N THR A 45 -0.26 3.69 -6.55
CA THR A 45 1.16 3.29 -6.53
C THR A 45 1.40 2.15 -5.54
N GLU A 46 2.11 1.11 -5.95
CA GLU A 46 2.64 0.07 -5.08
C GLU A 46 4.02 0.46 -4.52
N VAL A 47 4.28 0.09 -3.27
CA VAL A 47 5.57 0.29 -2.61
C VAL A 47 5.95 -0.98 -1.87
N ILE A 48 7.13 -1.52 -2.19
CA ILE A 48 7.74 -2.64 -1.49
C ILE A 48 8.91 -2.10 -0.69
N VAL A 49 8.88 -2.28 0.63
CA VAL A 49 9.88 -1.75 1.54
C VAL A 49 10.84 -2.86 1.97
N GLU A 50 12.10 -2.72 1.59
CA GLU A 50 13.10 -3.78 1.78
C GLU A 50 13.37 -4.08 3.27
N GLY A 51 13.31 -5.36 3.62
CA GLY A 51 13.62 -5.94 4.92
C GLY A 51 12.52 -5.81 5.97
N GLU A 52 11.37 -5.26 5.60
CA GLU A 52 10.26 -5.00 6.53
C GLU A 52 9.25 -6.15 6.55
N ASP A 53 8.69 -6.43 7.73
CA ASP A 53 7.72 -7.51 7.96
C ASP A 53 6.26 -7.01 7.97
N HIS A 54 5.32 -7.93 8.19
CA HIS A 54 3.88 -7.66 8.20
C HIS A 54 3.44 -6.58 9.21
N PHE A 55 4.04 -6.57 10.40
CA PHE A 55 3.58 -5.74 11.51
C PHE A 55 4.38 -4.43 11.65
N VAL A 56 5.41 -4.24 10.84
CA VAL A 56 6.28 -3.05 10.88
C VAL A 56 5.50 -1.73 10.76
N HIS A 57 4.34 -1.76 10.09
CA HIS A 57 3.46 -0.62 9.90
C HIS A 57 2.91 -0.05 11.22
N LEU A 58 3.02 -0.79 12.33
CA LEU A 58 2.65 -0.31 13.66
C LEU A 58 3.79 0.41 14.38
N ASN A 59 5.02 0.30 13.88
CA ASN A 59 6.19 0.96 14.44
C ASN A 59 6.36 2.34 13.79
N VAL A 60 6.19 3.41 14.60
CA VAL A 60 6.30 4.80 14.13
C VAL A 60 7.67 5.20 13.58
N SER A 61 8.72 4.42 13.90
CA SER A 61 10.07 4.64 13.41
C SER A 61 10.39 3.82 12.14
N SER A 62 9.44 3.05 11.60
CA SER A 62 9.67 2.22 10.42
C SER A 62 9.67 3.04 9.12
N LYS A 63 10.28 2.47 8.07
CA LYS A 63 10.27 3.08 6.74
C LYS A 63 8.86 3.07 6.17
N SER A 64 8.09 1.99 6.35
CA SER A 64 6.69 1.93 5.94
C SER A 64 5.81 2.99 6.63
N TRP A 65 6.02 3.25 7.93
CA TRP A 65 5.33 4.33 8.62
C TRP A 65 5.68 5.69 8.03
N ASN A 66 6.98 5.98 7.89
CA ASN A 66 7.45 7.23 7.32
C ASN A 66 6.93 7.43 5.88
N ARG A 67 6.87 6.36 5.09
CA ARG A 67 6.33 6.40 3.73
C ARG A 67 4.84 6.74 3.72
N THR A 68 4.06 6.11 4.58
CA THR A 68 2.63 6.39 4.75
C THR A 68 2.40 7.85 5.12
N LEU A 69 3.12 8.35 6.13
CA LEU A 69 3.02 9.74 6.57
C LEU A 69 3.41 10.72 5.46
N THR A 70 4.50 10.45 4.74
CA THR A 70 4.96 11.29 3.62
C THR A 70 3.91 11.38 2.52
N PHE A 71 3.28 10.26 2.17
CA PHE A 71 2.21 10.24 1.18
C PHE A 71 1.01 11.07 1.62
N VAL A 72 0.50 10.86 2.84
CA VAL A 72 -0.66 11.60 3.36
C VAL A 72 -0.36 13.10 3.48
N LEU A 73 0.80 13.47 4.02
CA LEU A 73 1.19 14.87 4.19
C LEU A 73 1.38 15.59 2.85
N SER A 74 1.65 14.88 1.75
CA SER A 74 1.77 15.50 0.42
C SER A 74 0.47 16.14 -0.09
N PHE A 75 -0.68 15.85 0.54
CA PHE A 75 -1.98 16.41 0.21
C PHE A 75 -2.45 17.51 1.15
N ILE A 76 -1.65 17.85 2.18
CA ILE A 76 -2.00 18.89 3.16
C ILE A 76 -1.20 20.14 2.84
N HIS A 77 -1.90 21.23 2.53
CA HIS A 77 -1.34 22.57 2.27
C HIS A 77 -1.67 23.54 3.39
#